data_AF-A0A6I2GXV9-F1
#
_entry.id   AF-A0A6I2GXV9-F1
#
_cell.length_a   1.000
_cell.length_b   1.000
_cell.length_c   1.000
_cell.angle_alpha   90.00
_cell.angle_beta   90.00
_cell.angle_gamma   90.00
#
_symmetry.space_group_name_H-M   'P 1'
#
loop_
_entity.id
_entity.type
_entity.pdbx_description
1 polymer ?
#
loop_
_entity_poly.entity_id
_entity_poly.type
_entity_poly.pdbx_seq_one_letter_code
_entity_poly.pdbx_strand_id
1 'polypeptide(L)' 'MLLELSPQQVQLLHACLAESIEDLHDEVLHTDGHEMRAELREQLHQLQGIQRQVESLLPREQVPA' A
#
# COMPACT_ATOMS: atom_id res chain seq x y z
N MET A 1 21.70 -2.28 -11.40
CA MET A 1 20.79 -1.50 -12.27
C MET A 1 19.76 -0.88 -11.35
N LEU A 2 19.66 0.45 -11.31
CA LEU A 2 18.60 1.14 -10.56
C LEU A 2 17.36 1.11 -11.47
N LEU A 3 16.30 0.39 -11.08
CA LEU A 3 15.03 0.42 -11.79
C LEU A 3 14.36 1.75 -11.47
N GLU A 4 14.47 2.71 -12.38
CA GLU A 4 13.67 3.93 -12.28
C GLU A 4 12.27 3.63 -12.81
N LEU A 5 11.28 3.68 -11.91
CA LEU A 5 9.88 3.50 -12.27
C LEU A 5 9.40 4.72 -13.05
N SER A 6 8.73 4.50 -14.18
CA SER A 6 8.05 5.58 -14.88
C SER A 6 6.90 6.13 -14.04
N PRO A 7 6.47 7.38 -14.25
CA PRO A 7 5.32 7.95 -13.53
C PRO A 7 4.04 7.10 -13.64
N GLN A 8 3.79 6.46 -14.80
CA GLN A 8 2.65 5.56 -14.96
C GLN A 8 2.80 4.28 -14.12
N GLN A 9 4.03 3.76 -13.99
CA GLN A 9 4.31 2.60 -13.15
C GLN A 9 4.15 2.94 -11.66
N VAL A 10 4.53 4.15 -11.23
CA VAL A 10 4.30 4.63 -9.85
C VAL A 10 2.80 4.78 -9.56
N GLN A 11 2.02 5.31 -10.51
CA GLN A 11 0.55 5.40 -10.36
C GLN A 11 -0.11 4.03 -10.30
N LEU A 12 0.28 3.10 -11.18
CA LEU A 12 -0.23 1.73 -11.15
C LEU A 12 0.12 1.05 -9.83
N LEU A 13 1.38 1.19 -9.38
CA LEU A 13 1.83 0.65 -8.10
C LEU A 13 1.02 1.24 -6.93
N HIS A 14 0.74 2.54 -6.94
CA HIS A 14 -0.08 3.18 -5.92
C HIS A 14 -1.52 2.62 -5.89
N ALA A 15 -2.15 2.45 -7.07
CA ALA A 15 -3.49 1.90 -7.16
C ALA A 15 -3.54 0.44 -6.67
N CYS A 16 -2.60 -0.40 -7.11
CA CYS A 16 -2.51 -1.80 -6.66
C CYS A 16 -2.22 -1.92 -5.17
N LEU A 17 -1.38 -1.03 -4.61
CA LEU A 17 -1.12 -1.00 -3.17
C LEU A 17 -2.36 -0.59 -2.37
N ALA A 18 -3.14 0.37 -2.85
CA ALA A 18 -4.37 0.80 -2.18
C ALA A 18 -5.38 -0.35 -2.10
N GLU A 19 -5.62 -1.06 -3.21
CA GLU A 19 -6.50 -2.24 -3.26
C GLU A 19 -6.00 -3.35 -2.31
N SER A 20 -4.71 -3.68 -2.37
CA SER A 20 -4.13 -4.72 -1.51
C SER A 20 -4.21 -4.37 -0.02
N ILE A 21 -4.12 -3.09 0.34
CA ILE A 21 -4.24 -2.60 1.71
C ILE A 21 -5.70 -2.68 2.18
N GLU A 22 -6.65 -2.35 1.33
CA GLU A 22 -8.08 -2.48 1.61
C GLU A 22 -8.45 -3.95 1.86
N ASP A 23 -8.07 -4.84 0.95
CA ASP A 23 -8.31 -6.29 1.08
C ASP A 23 -7.68 -6.87 2.36
N LEU A 24 -6.42 -6.52 2.65
CA LEU A 24 -5.74 -7.02 3.84
C LEU A 24 -6.31 -6.41 5.13
N HIS A 25 -6.76 -5.16 5.09
CA HIS A 25 -7.44 -4.55 6.22
C HIS A 25 -8.75 -5.28 6.55
N ASP A 26 -9.52 -5.63 5.53
CA ASP A 26 -10.74 -6.43 5.69
C ASP A 26 -10.41 -7.82 6.24
N GLU A 27 -9.38 -8.48 5.73
CA GLU A 27 -8.95 -9.79 6.26
C GLU A 27 -8.54 -9.71 7.75
N VAL A 28 -7.82 -8.66 8.15
CA VAL A 28 -7.48 -8.41 9.57
C VAL A 28 -8.74 -8.25 10.44
N LEU A 29 -9.77 -7.58 9.93
CA LEU A 29 -11.02 -7.36 10.66
C LEU A 29 -11.81 -8.66 10.85
N HIS A 30 -11.80 -9.55 9.86
CA HIS A 30 -12.55 -10.80 9.88
C HIS A 30 -11.75 -11.98 10.49
N THR A 31 -10.48 -11.78 10.83
CA THR A 31 -9.65 -12.81 11.47
C THR A 31 -9.85 -12.83 12.99
N ASP A 32 -10.47 -13.90 13.49
CA ASP A 32 -10.69 -14.11 14.93
C ASP A 32 -9.44 -14.60 15.69
N GLY A 33 -8.51 -15.26 15.00
CA GLY A 33 -7.29 -15.82 15.60
C GLY A 33 -6.29 -14.73 15.99
N HIS A 34 -5.92 -14.66 17.27
CA HIS A 34 -5.05 -13.59 17.78
C HIS A 34 -3.67 -13.55 17.12
N GLU A 35 -3.02 -14.71 16.94
CA GLU A 35 -1.69 -14.80 16.32
C GLU A 35 -1.74 -14.43 14.83
N MET A 36 -2.65 -15.06 14.07
CA MET A 36 -2.86 -14.74 12.65
C MET A 36 -3.20 -13.26 12.44
N ARG A 37 -4.09 -12.70 13.26
CA ARG A 37 -4.44 -11.27 13.19
C ARG A 37 -3.23 -10.37 13.49
N ALA A 38 -2.32 -10.79 14.37
CA ALA A 38 -1.11 -10.03 14.65
C ALA A 38 -0.15 -10.04 13.45
N GLU A 39 0.03 -11.19 12.80
CA GLU A 39 0.85 -11.33 11.59
C GLU A 39 0.28 -10.49 10.44
N LEU A 40 -1.03 -10.58 10.19
CA LEU A 40 -1.71 -9.80 9.15
C LEU A 40 -1.60 -8.29 9.42
N ARG A 41 -1.69 -7.86 10.69
CA ARG A 41 -1.47 -6.46 11.08
C ARG A 41 -0.06 -5.97 10.80
N GLU A 42 0.94 -6.82 11.03
CA GLU A 42 2.33 -6.47 10.72
C GLU A 42 2.53 -6.29 9.22
N GLN A 43 1.98 -7.21 8.41
CA GLN A 43 2.01 -7.10 6.94
C GLN A 43 1.29 -5.84 6.46
N LEU A 44 0.12 -5.53 7.03
CA LEU A 44 -0.62 -4.31 6.74
C LEU A 44 0.21 -3.05 7.04
N HIS A 45 0.91 -3.04 8.18
CA HIS A 45 1.78 -1.94 8.55
C HIS A 45 2.95 -1.75 7.57
N GLN A 46 3.55 -2.86 7.10
CA GLN A 46 4.60 -2.84 6.09
C GLN A 46 4.09 -2.28 4.76
N LEU A 47 2.91 -2.71 4.30
CA LEU A 47 2.29 -2.20 3.08
C LEU A 47 1.97 -0.71 3.18
N GLN A 48 1.41 -0.24 4.29
CA GLN A 48 1.20 1.20 4.56
C GLN A 48 2.52 1.99 4.59
N GLY A 49 3.61 1.37 5.05
CA GLY A 49 4.95 1.94 4.97
C GLY A 49 5.44 2.11 3.53
N ILE A 50 5.14 1.14 2.66
CA ILE A 50 5.46 1.19 1.23
C ILE A 50 4.56 2.21 0.51
N GLN A 51 3.27 2.25 0.82
CA GLN A 51 2.33 3.23 0.24
C GLN A 51 2.82 4.66 0.46
N ARG A 52 3.23 5.01 1.70
CA ARG A 52 3.80 6.33 2.00
C ARG A 52 5.06 6.64 1.20
N GLN A 53 5.91 5.64 0.94
CA GLN A 53 7.09 5.82 0.09
C GLN A 53 6.67 6.06 -1.36
N VAL A 54 5.69 5.33 -1.88
CA VAL A 54 5.16 5.51 -3.25
C VAL A 54 4.47 6.86 -3.40
N GLU A 55 3.68 7.30 -2.41
CA GLU A 55 3.07 8.63 -2.36
C GLU A 55 4.12 9.75 -2.43
N SER A 56 5.30 9.55 -1.85
CA SER A 56 6.40 10.52 -1.94
C SER A 56 7.02 10.62 -3.34
N LEU A 57 6.84 9.57 -4.17
CA LEU A 57 7.31 9.50 -5.56
C LEU A 57 6.24 9.94 -6.56
N LEU A 58 4.97 10.03 -6.15
CA LEU A 58 3.91 10.54 -7.00
C LEU A 58 4.13 12.03 -7.27
N PRO A 59 4.06 12.49 -8.54
CA PRO A 59 4.11 13.92 -8.85
C PRO A 59 3.00 14.64 -8.07
N ARG A 60 3.34 15.70 -7.33
CA ARG A 60 2.40 16.56 -6.58
C ARG A 60 1.36 17.28 -7.47
N GLU A 61 1.30 16.97 -8.76
CA GLU A 61 0.49 17.65 -9.78
C GLU A 61 -0.96 17.15 -9.91
N GLN A 62 -1.42 16.23 -9.06
CA GLN A 62 -2.81 15.74 -9.11
C GLN A 62 -3.58 15.91 -7.79
N VAL A 63 -3.49 17.11 -7.20
CA VAL A 63 -4.56 17.61 -6.35
C VAL A 63 -5.29 18.71 -7.13
N PRO A 64 -6.36 18.40 -7.89
CA PRO A 64 -7.26 19.44 -8.34
C PRO A 64 -7.85 20.12 -7.09
N ALA A 65 -7.75 21.44 -7.07
CA ALA A 65 -8.28 22.32 -6.02
C ALA A 65 -9.82 22.24 -5.92
#